data_AF-A0AAE7BNA4-F1
#
_entry.id   AF-A0AAE7BNA4-F1
#
_cell.length_a   1.000
_cell.length_b   1.000
_cell.length_c   1.000
_cell.angle_alpha   90.00
_cell.angle_beta   90.00
_cell.angle_gamma   90.00
#
_symmetry.space_group_name_H-M   'P 1'
#
loop_
_entity.id
_entity.type
_entity.pdbx_description
1 polymer ?
#
loop_
_entity_poly.entity_id
_entity_poly.type
_entity_poly.pdbx_seq_one_letter_code
_entity_poly.pdbx_strand_id
1 'polypeptide(L)'
;MTSDLDFYAHVATRGEVLGAGIGAQPAQWEAALGTDYLDIEEADLLRRDYGLVELSFQKDDDAWPCRGVSLQVHRLSLDTDSEVPASLRDVYGEFAPAVRFEQLTGTIAGLGHCVEHEPDAAGTSPDIHRHRVPESGVRIFVRTQEGTQRQTGAVWSLSVSPAWWRHVG
;
A
#
# COMPACT_ATOMS: atom_id res chain seq x y z
N MET A 1 -16.37 9.09 -11.98
CA MET A 1 -14.92 9.36 -11.94
C MET A 1 -14.39 8.59 -10.76
N THR A 2 -13.43 7.71 -10.98
CA THR A 2 -12.62 7.09 -9.93
C THR A 2 -11.75 8.18 -9.30
N SER A 3 -11.64 8.17 -7.98
CA SER A 3 -10.84 9.09 -7.16
C SER A 3 -9.63 8.38 -6.56
N ASP A 4 -8.71 9.13 -5.96
CA ASP A 4 -7.62 8.57 -5.16
C ASP A 4 -8.12 7.69 -4.00
N LEU A 5 -9.22 8.07 -3.33
CA LEU A 5 -9.87 7.22 -2.33
C LEU A 5 -10.35 5.87 -2.89
N ASP A 6 -10.83 5.84 -4.13
CA ASP A 6 -11.21 4.59 -4.79
C ASP A 6 -9.99 3.72 -5.07
N PHE A 7 -8.83 4.31 -5.38
CA PHE A 7 -7.58 3.56 -5.51
C PHE A 7 -7.18 2.89 -4.19
N TYR A 8 -7.15 3.64 -3.08
CA TYR A 8 -6.80 3.06 -1.78
C TYR A 8 -7.78 1.98 -1.34
N ALA A 9 -9.08 2.19 -1.56
CA ALA A 9 -10.10 1.20 -1.24
C ALA A 9 -9.98 -0.05 -2.13
N HIS A 10 -9.66 0.11 -3.41
CA HIS A 10 -9.38 -0.99 -4.32
C HIS A 10 -8.20 -1.82 -3.83
N VAL A 11 -7.06 -1.18 -3.54
CA VAL A 11 -5.87 -1.88 -3.03
C VAL A 11 -6.18 -2.54 -1.69
N ALA A 12 -6.88 -1.86 -0.78
CA ALA A 12 -7.26 -2.43 0.52
C ALA A 12 -8.14 -3.68 0.40
N THR A 13 -9.02 -3.74 -0.60
CA THR A 13 -10.00 -4.84 -0.75
C THR A 13 -9.54 -5.95 -1.69
N ARG A 14 -8.58 -5.67 -2.60
CA ARG A 14 -8.10 -6.62 -3.61
C ARG A 14 -6.64 -7.02 -3.44
N GLY A 15 -5.82 -6.21 -2.77
CA GLY A 15 -4.38 -6.44 -2.64
C GLY A 15 -3.60 -6.30 -3.95
N GLU A 16 -4.16 -5.60 -4.93
CA GLU A 16 -3.57 -5.39 -6.25
C GLU A 16 -3.61 -3.91 -6.66
N VAL A 17 -2.68 -3.53 -7.54
CA VAL A 17 -2.56 -2.20 -8.15
C VAL A 17 -2.63 -2.40 -9.66
N LEU A 18 -3.68 -1.85 -10.30
CA LEU A 18 -3.90 -1.98 -11.74
C LEU A 18 -3.82 -3.45 -12.24
N GLY A 19 -4.29 -4.39 -11.43
CA GLY A 19 -4.28 -5.84 -11.73
C GLY A 19 -2.96 -6.57 -11.46
N ALA A 20 -1.93 -5.88 -10.97
CA ALA A 20 -0.69 -6.49 -10.49
C ALA A 20 -0.71 -6.61 -8.96
N GLY A 21 -0.35 -7.78 -8.43
CA GLY A 21 -0.35 -8.04 -7.00
C GLY A 21 0.76 -8.99 -6.60
N ILE A 22 0.63 -9.59 -5.42
CA ILE A 22 1.53 -10.63 -4.95
C ILE A 22 1.67 -11.76 -5.99
N GLY A 23 2.90 -12.21 -6.20
CA GLY A 23 3.25 -13.24 -7.20
C GLY A 23 3.52 -12.70 -8.61
N ALA A 24 3.08 -11.48 -8.94
CA ALA A 24 3.39 -10.86 -10.22
C ALA A 24 4.90 -10.61 -10.36
N GLN A 25 5.40 -10.74 -11.59
CA GLN A 25 6.80 -10.56 -11.97
C GLN A 25 7.13 -9.08 -12.20
N PRO A 26 8.41 -8.67 -12.17
CA PRO A 26 8.82 -7.28 -12.39
C PRO A 26 8.27 -6.68 -13.69
N ALA A 27 8.25 -7.45 -14.78
CA ALA A 27 7.71 -7.01 -16.07
C ALA A 27 6.19 -6.72 -16.05
N GLN A 28 5.42 -7.44 -15.22
CA GLN A 28 3.99 -7.18 -15.07
C GLN A 28 3.73 -5.89 -14.30
N TRP A 29 4.56 -5.61 -13.28
CA TRP A 29 4.53 -4.35 -12.54
C TRP A 29 4.96 -3.17 -13.41
N GLU A 30 5.99 -3.34 -14.24
CA GLU A 30 6.43 -2.33 -15.20
C GLU A 30 5.34 -2.04 -16.25
N ALA A 31 4.64 -3.06 -16.75
CA ALA A 31 3.52 -2.88 -17.66
C ALA A 31 2.35 -2.09 -17.02
N ALA A 32 2.17 -2.20 -15.71
CA ALA A 32 1.12 -1.50 -14.96
C ALA A 32 1.51 -0.07 -14.55
N LEU A 33 2.73 0.14 -14.09
CA LEU A 33 3.20 1.39 -13.45
C LEU A 33 4.17 2.21 -14.32
N GLY A 34 4.65 1.65 -15.42
CA GLY A 34 5.68 2.24 -16.27
C GLY A 34 7.09 1.87 -15.83
N THR A 35 8.07 2.57 -16.39
CA THR A 35 9.51 2.30 -16.20
C THR A 35 10.19 3.28 -15.24
N ASP A 36 9.44 4.19 -14.63
CA ASP A 36 9.97 5.21 -13.72
C ASP A 36 10.01 4.66 -12.28
N TYR A 37 11.08 3.93 -11.99
CA TYR A 37 11.29 3.31 -10.68
C TYR A 37 12.78 3.30 -10.31
N LEU A 38 13.03 3.11 -9.01
CA LEU A 38 14.35 2.84 -8.46
C LEU A 38 14.43 1.40 -7.96
N ASP A 39 15.38 0.63 -8.49
CA ASP A 39 15.68 -0.71 -8.03
C ASP A 39 16.83 -0.71 -7.04
N ILE A 40 16.67 -1.45 -5.94
CA ILE A 40 17.72 -1.79 -4.99
C ILE A 40 17.78 -3.30 -4.87
N GLU A 41 18.90 -3.87 -5.31
CA GLU A 41 19.15 -5.31 -5.30
C GLU A 41 20.10 -5.69 -4.17
N GLU A 42 19.70 -6.69 -3.39
CA GLU A 42 20.50 -7.28 -2.32
C GLU A 42 20.38 -8.81 -2.34
N ALA A 43 21.40 -9.49 -2.88
CA ALA A 43 21.42 -10.94 -3.06
C ALA A 43 20.19 -11.47 -3.81
N ASP A 44 19.29 -12.19 -3.12
CA ASP A 44 18.06 -12.76 -3.68
C ASP A 44 16.83 -11.87 -3.42
N LEU A 45 17.05 -10.61 -3.04
CA LEU A 45 16.00 -9.62 -2.81
C LEU A 45 16.13 -8.47 -3.80
N LEU A 46 15.00 -8.05 -4.34
CA LEU A 46 14.88 -6.84 -5.15
C LEU A 46 13.78 -5.97 -4.55
N ARG A 47 14.11 -4.73 -4.20
CA ARG A 47 13.13 -3.70 -3.87
C ARG A 47 12.98 -2.77 -5.06
N ARG A 48 11.75 -2.57 -5.53
CA ARG A 48 11.42 -1.61 -6.57
C ARG A 48 10.54 -0.51 -6.00
N ASP A 49 10.97 0.74 -6.14
CA ASP A 49 10.30 1.90 -5.58
C ASP A 49 9.81 2.82 -6.71
N TYR A 50 8.49 2.97 -6.82
CA TYR A 50 7.80 3.88 -7.75
C TYR A 50 7.29 5.16 -7.02
N GLY A 51 7.83 5.49 -5.84
CA GLY A 51 7.33 6.55 -4.97
C GLY A 51 6.21 6.06 -4.07
N LEU A 52 4.95 6.22 -4.50
CA LEU A 52 3.77 5.79 -3.75
C LEU A 52 3.69 4.27 -3.64
N VAL A 53 4.15 3.53 -4.66
CA VAL A 53 4.10 2.07 -4.68
C VAL A 53 5.50 1.50 -4.52
N GLU A 54 5.73 0.77 -3.44
CA GLU A 54 6.96 0.03 -3.19
C GLU A 54 6.68 -1.48 -3.26
N LEU A 55 7.56 -2.20 -3.94
CA LEU A 55 7.46 -3.63 -4.17
C LEU A 55 8.70 -4.33 -3.62
N SER A 56 8.49 -5.50 -3.04
CA SER A 56 9.58 -6.43 -2.74
C SER A 56 9.40 -7.71 -3.52
N PHE A 57 10.48 -8.15 -4.14
CA PHE A 57 10.60 -9.41 -4.86
C PHE A 57 11.64 -10.26 -4.16
N GLN A 58 11.41 -11.56 -4.16
CA GLN A 58 12.38 -12.52 -3.69
C GLN A 58 12.60 -13.54 -4.79
N LYS A 59 13.86 -13.76 -5.14
CA LYS A 59 14.24 -14.74 -6.16
C LYS A 59 13.77 -16.13 -5.76
N ASP A 60 13.17 -16.82 -6.73
CA ASP A 60 12.68 -18.18 -6.62
C ASP A 60 13.03 -18.89 -7.93
N ASP A 61 14.13 -19.64 -7.91
CA ASP A 61 14.82 -20.15 -9.12
C ASP A 61 15.13 -19.02 -10.13
N ASP A 62 14.55 -19.09 -11.33
CA ASP A 62 14.70 -18.10 -12.41
C ASP A 62 13.61 -17.02 -12.38
N ALA A 63 12.71 -17.05 -11.38
CA ALA A 63 11.60 -16.11 -11.24
C ALA A 63 11.84 -15.12 -10.10
N TRP A 64 11.17 -13.97 -10.19
CA TRP A 64 11.16 -12.94 -9.16
C TRP A 64 9.70 -12.63 -8.77
N PRO A 65 9.00 -13.54 -8.09
CA PRO A 65 7.64 -13.27 -7.63
C PRO A 65 7.63 -12.11 -6.61
N CYS A 66 6.67 -11.19 -6.78
CA CYS A 66 6.40 -10.17 -5.77
C CYS A 66 5.96 -10.83 -4.46
N ARG A 67 6.66 -10.51 -3.36
CA ARG A 67 6.38 -11.00 -2.00
C ARG A 67 5.82 -9.91 -1.09
N GLY A 68 5.88 -8.65 -1.50
CA GLY A 68 5.32 -7.54 -0.75
C GLY A 68 4.93 -6.39 -1.65
N VAL A 69 3.78 -5.79 -1.35
CA VAL A 69 3.31 -4.55 -1.94
C VAL A 69 3.03 -3.60 -0.80
N SER A 70 3.55 -2.37 -0.88
CA SER A 70 3.34 -1.32 0.11
C SER A 70 3.00 0.00 -0.58
N LEU A 71 1.95 0.66 -0.10
CA LEU A 71 1.62 2.03 -0.46
C LEU A 71 2.20 3.00 0.57
N GLN A 72 3.12 3.85 0.15
CA GLN A 72 3.83 4.80 1.02
C GLN A 72 3.07 6.14 1.11
N VAL A 73 1.81 6.11 1.56
CA VAL A 73 0.88 7.26 1.57
C VAL A 73 1.47 8.51 2.25
N HIS A 74 2.26 8.33 3.30
CA HIS A 74 2.92 9.44 4.00
C HIS A 74 3.86 10.28 3.13
N ARG A 75 4.43 9.72 2.05
CA ARG A 75 5.31 10.44 1.12
C ARG A 75 4.57 11.52 0.32
N LEU A 76 3.26 11.36 0.10
CA LEU A 76 2.45 12.33 -0.64
C LEU A 76 2.39 13.71 0.02
N SER A 77 2.64 13.78 1.32
CA SER A 77 2.73 15.05 2.05
C SER A 77 3.97 15.87 1.71
N LEU A 78 4.98 15.25 1.07
CA LEU A 78 6.22 15.89 0.65
C LEU A 78 6.10 16.44 -0.78
N ASP A 79 5.72 15.57 -1.73
CA ASP A 79 5.53 15.91 -3.13
C ASP A 79 4.58 14.90 -3.78
N THR A 80 3.35 15.29 -4.07
CA THR A 80 2.38 14.38 -4.70
C THR A 80 2.69 14.13 -6.18
N ASP A 81 3.24 15.11 -6.90
CA ASP A 81 3.43 15.01 -8.35
C ASP A 81 4.60 14.07 -8.68
N SER A 82 5.67 14.12 -7.89
CA SER A 82 6.82 13.24 -8.08
C SER A 82 6.59 11.82 -7.53
N GLU A 83 5.78 11.67 -6.47
CA GLU A 83 5.61 10.37 -5.80
C GLU A 83 4.54 9.49 -6.44
N VAL A 84 3.62 10.02 -7.25
CA VAL A 84 2.55 9.20 -7.84
C VAL A 84 2.92 8.76 -9.25
N PRO A 85 2.92 7.45 -9.57
CA PRO A 85 3.08 6.96 -10.94
C PRO A 85 2.06 7.58 -11.90
N ALA A 86 2.51 7.96 -13.10
CA ALA A 86 1.65 8.60 -14.10
C ALA A 86 0.41 7.75 -14.45
N SER A 87 0.58 6.42 -14.57
CA SER A 87 -0.53 5.52 -14.86
C SER A 87 -1.61 5.50 -13.77
N LEU A 88 -1.26 5.77 -12.50
CA LEU A 88 -2.25 5.91 -11.44
C LEU A 88 -3.02 7.22 -11.58
N ARG A 89 -2.34 8.32 -11.92
CA ARG A 89 -3.01 9.61 -12.17
C ARG A 89 -3.96 9.54 -13.36
N ASP A 90 -3.58 8.81 -14.41
CA ASP A 90 -4.42 8.64 -15.60
C ASP A 90 -5.75 7.92 -15.29
N VAL A 91 -5.76 7.01 -14.30
CA VAL A 91 -6.93 6.21 -13.93
C VAL A 91 -7.76 6.82 -12.79
N TYR A 92 -7.09 7.41 -11.80
CA TYR A 92 -7.70 7.86 -10.54
C TYR A 92 -7.66 9.38 -10.32
N GLY A 93 -7.03 10.12 -11.23
CA GLY A 93 -6.91 11.58 -11.15
C GLY A 93 -5.85 12.05 -10.17
N GLU A 94 -6.06 13.24 -9.61
CA GLU A 94 -5.16 13.84 -8.62
C GLU A 94 -5.26 13.13 -7.27
N PHE A 95 -4.11 12.97 -6.60
CA PHE A 95 -4.02 12.35 -5.29
C PHE A 95 -3.96 13.43 -4.20
N ALA A 96 -4.68 13.22 -3.09
CA ALA A 96 -4.54 14.12 -1.95
C ALA A 96 -3.20 13.89 -1.23
N PRO A 97 -2.60 14.94 -0.63
CA PRO A 97 -1.35 14.82 0.12
C PRO A 97 -1.49 14.03 1.44
N ALA A 98 -2.72 13.67 1.83
CA ALA A 98 -3.01 12.83 2.97
C ALA A 98 -4.40 12.17 2.81
N VAL A 99 -4.54 10.95 3.31
CA VAL A 99 -5.79 10.19 3.32
C VAL A 99 -6.29 10.06 4.75
N ARG A 100 -7.56 10.41 5.01
CA ARG A 100 -8.19 10.18 6.32
C ARG A 100 -8.66 8.74 6.42
N PHE A 101 -8.34 8.10 7.53
CA PHE A 101 -8.75 6.73 7.79
C PHE A 101 -10.27 6.56 7.82
N GLU A 102 -11.00 7.53 8.37
CA GLU A 102 -12.47 7.50 8.41
C GLU A 102 -13.08 7.55 7.00
N GLN A 103 -12.48 8.30 6.07
CA GLN A 103 -12.92 8.35 4.68
C GLN A 103 -12.64 7.02 3.97
N LEU A 104 -11.43 6.49 4.12
CA LEU A 104 -11.04 5.21 3.53
C LEU A 104 -11.92 4.06 4.03
N THR A 105 -12.17 3.99 5.35
CA THR A 105 -13.06 2.97 5.93
C THR A 105 -14.50 3.10 5.44
N GLY A 106 -15.01 4.34 5.30
CA GLY A 106 -16.31 4.60 4.69
C GLY A 106 -16.41 4.10 3.25
N THR A 107 -15.38 4.33 2.43
CA THR A 107 -15.32 3.82 1.05
C THR A 107 -15.25 2.30 1.00
N ILE A 108 -14.42 1.67 1.84
CA ILE A 108 -14.31 0.20 1.95
C ILE A 108 -15.65 -0.42 2.37
N ALA A 109 -16.34 0.19 3.35
CA ALA A 109 -17.67 -0.25 3.77
C ALA A 109 -18.71 -0.10 2.67
N GLY A 110 -18.64 0.97 1.87
CA GLY A 110 -19.48 1.15 0.68
C GLY A 110 -19.29 0.06 -0.38
N LEU A 111 -18.12 -0.59 -0.42
CA LEU A 111 -17.82 -1.75 -1.25
C LEU A 111 -18.25 -3.10 -0.62
N GLY A 112 -18.83 -3.08 0.58
CA GLY A 112 -19.30 -4.28 1.28
C GLY A 112 -18.23 -5.02 2.08
N HIS A 113 -17.08 -4.38 2.35
CA HIS A 113 -15.98 -4.95 3.11
C HIS A 113 -15.88 -4.33 4.52
N CYS A 114 -15.25 -5.05 5.44
CA CYS A 114 -15.03 -4.59 6.82
C CYS A 114 -13.54 -4.32 7.09
N VAL A 115 -13.28 -3.30 7.90
CA VAL A 115 -11.95 -3.00 8.42
C VAL A 115 -11.93 -3.38 9.90
N GLU A 116 -11.06 -4.30 10.27
CA GLU A 116 -10.90 -4.78 11.64
C GLU A 116 -9.67 -4.14 12.28
N HIS A 117 -9.74 -3.78 13.56
CA HIS A 117 -8.57 -3.40 14.32
C HIS A 117 -7.71 -4.65 14.59
N GLU A 118 -6.41 -4.58 14.26
CA GLU A 118 -5.44 -5.64 14.54
C GLU A 118 -4.59 -5.20 15.73
N PRO A 119 -4.74 -5.83 16.91
CA PRO A 119 -3.99 -5.46 18.10
C PRO A 119 -2.49 -5.47 17.83
N ASP A 120 -1.77 -4.53 18.43
CA ASP A 120 -0.32 -4.52 18.33
C ASP A 120 0.28 -5.74 19.01
N ALA A 121 0.93 -6.60 18.21
CA ALA A 121 1.89 -7.55 18.75
C ALA A 121 3.07 -6.73 19.29
N ALA A 122 3.67 -7.14 20.41
CA ALA A 122 4.78 -6.43 21.03
C ALA A 122 5.86 -6.10 19.98
N GLY A 123 6.00 -4.82 19.62
CA GLY A 123 6.94 -4.37 18.58
C GLY A 123 6.45 -3.29 17.60
N THR A 124 5.15 -2.95 17.55
CA THR A 124 4.72 -1.78 16.77
C THR A 124 5.13 -0.47 17.46
N SER A 125 5.48 0.56 16.68
CA SER A 125 5.68 1.92 17.18
C SER A 125 4.41 2.41 17.90
N PRO A 126 4.51 3.04 19.08
CA PRO A 126 3.33 3.51 19.84
C PRO A 126 2.46 4.51 19.06
N ASP A 127 3.01 5.11 18.00
CA ASP A 127 2.36 6.15 17.20
C ASP A 127 1.59 5.61 15.98
N ILE A 128 1.45 4.29 15.82
CA ILE A 128 0.78 3.67 14.67
C ILE A 128 -0.22 2.59 15.11
N HIS A 129 -1.49 2.76 14.74
CA HIS A 129 -2.51 1.72 14.83
C HIS A 129 -2.53 0.89 13.57
N ARG A 130 -2.80 -0.40 13.75
CA ARG A 130 -2.89 -1.36 12.65
C ARG A 130 -4.32 -1.84 12.51
N HIS A 131 -4.75 -1.88 11.26
CA HIS A 131 -6.03 -2.43 10.87
C HIS A 131 -5.81 -3.41 9.72
N ARG A 132 -6.79 -4.27 9.47
CA ARG A 132 -6.76 -5.21 8.36
C ARG A 132 -8.09 -5.27 7.64
N VAL A 133 -8.04 -5.58 6.35
CA VAL A 133 -9.19 -6.04 5.57
C VAL A 133 -9.06 -7.56 5.45
N PRO A 134 -9.85 -8.36 6.20
CA PRO A 134 -9.62 -9.80 6.33
C PRO A 134 -9.62 -10.56 5.01
N GLU A 135 -10.47 -10.16 4.06
CA GLU A 135 -10.65 -10.86 2.79
C GLU A 135 -9.46 -10.73 1.85
N SER A 136 -8.70 -9.63 1.95
CA SER A 136 -7.54 -9.36 1.10
C SER A 136 -6.21 -9.63 1.81
N GLY A 137 -6.21 -9.66 3.14
CA GLY A 137 -4.99 -9.74 3.94
C GLY A 137 -4.16 -8.45 3.92
N VAL A 138 -4.70 -7.35 3.39
CA VAL A 138 -4.06 -6.03 3.40
C VAL A 138 -4.18 -5.40 4.78
N ARG A 139 -3.08 -4.83 5.25
CA ARG A 139 -3.02 -4.04 6.47
C ARG A 139 -3.01 -2.56 6.16
N ILE A 140 -3.67 -1.79 7.02
CA ILE A 140 -3.73 -0.32 6.97
C ILE A 140 -3.06 0.18 8.25
N PHE A 141 -2.05 1.02 8.08
CA PHE A 141 -1.30 1.63 9.17
C PHE A 141 -1.77 3.07 9.32
N VAL A 142 -2.19 3.45 10.51
CA VAL A 142 -2.84 4.74 10.78
C VAL A 142 -2.08 5.45 11.89
N ARG A 143 -1.78 6.74 11.70
CA ARG A 143 -1.04 7.51 12.71
C ARG A 143 -1.94 7.89 13.89
N THR A 144 -1.45 7.63 15.11
CA THR A 144 -2.21 7.76 16.37
C THR A 144 -1.83 9.01 17.17
N GLN A 145 -0.58 9.47 17.07
CA GLN A 145 -0.07 10.61 17.85
C GLN A 145 0.43 11.78 16.97
N GLU A 146 0.19 13.00 17.48
CA GLU A 146 0.50 14.27 16.84
C GLU A 146 2.01 14.56 16.74
N GLY A 147 2.45 14.91 15.54
CA GLY A 147 3.10 16.21 15.34
C GLY A 147 2.08 17.18 14.74
N THR A 148 2.19 18.48 15.03
CA THR A 148 1.38 19.61 14.49
C THR A 148 -0.01 19.22 13.96
N GLN A 149 -0.99 18.90 14.84
CA GLN A 149 -2.46 18.88 14.66
C GLN A 149 -3.14 18.30 13.39
N ARG A 150 -2.44 18.00 12.30
CA ARG A 150 -3.02 17.85 10.95
C ARG A 150 -3.03 16.42 10.44
N GLN A 151 -2.34 15.50 11.13
CA GLN A 151 -2.08 14.13 10.64
C GLN A 151 -2.60 12.99 11.54
N THR A 152 -3.27 13.29 12.67
CA THR A 152 -3.97 12.25 13.44
C THR A 152 -5.08 11.63 12.60
N GLY A 153 -5.18 10.30 12.63
CA GLY A 153 -6.13 9.55 11.80
C GLY A 153 -5.76 9.55 10.31
N ALA A 154 -4.56 10.02 9.93
CA ALA A 154 -4.08 9.87 8.57
C ALA A 154 -3.55 8.45 8.34
N VAL A 155 -3.86 7.91 7.17
CA VAL A 155 -3.26 6.67 6.69
C VAL A 155 -1.78 6.92 6.41
N TRP A 156 -0.93 6.15 7.07
CA TRP A 156 0.52 6.19 6.91
C TRP A 156 0.97 5.33 5.73
N SER A 157 0.46 4.10 5.68
CA SER A 157 0.70 3.16 4.60
C SER A 157 -0.38 2.07 4.53
N LEU A 158 -0.47 1.42 3.38
CA LEU A 158 -1.14 0.13 3.23
C LEU A 158 -0.08 -0.89 2.85
N SER A 159 -0.20 -2.14 3.31
CA SER A 159 0.71 -3.17 2.81
C SER A 159 0.12 -4.57 2.88
N VAL A 160 0.59 -5.42 1.97
CA VAL A 160 0.26 -6.85 1.92
C VAL A 160 1.54 -7.63 1.69
N SER A 161 1.71 -8.70 2.46
CA SER A 161 2.78 -9.68 2.27
C SER A 161 2.36 -11.05 2.81
N PRO A 162 2.56 -12.14 2.03
CA PRO A 162 2.30 -13.51 2.50
C PRO A 162 3.14 -13.92 3.71
N ALA A 163 4.31 -13.30 3.92
CA ALA A 163 5.17 -13.59 5.07
C ALA A 163 4.44 -13.37 6.40
N TRP A 164 3.44 -12.48 6.42
CA TRP A 164 2.65 -12.16 7.60
C TRP A 164 1.42 -13.04 7.82
N TRP A 165 1.06 -13.87 6.83
CA TRP A 165 -0.06 -14.82 6.96
C TRP A 165 0.32 -16.04 7.83
N ARG A 166 1.61 -16.25 8.09
CA ARG A 166 2.14 -17.37 8.90
C ARG A 166 1.93 -17.26 10.42
N HIS A 167 1.36 -16.17 10.91
CA HIS A 167 1.09 -15.98 12.35
C HIS A 167 -0.39 -16.16 12.72
N VAL A 168 -1.21 -16.70 11.83
CA VAL A 168 -2.58 -17.13 12.17
C VAL A 168 -2.58 -18.66 12.22
N GLY A 169 -2.12 -19.20 13.34
CA GLY A 169 -2.11 -20.63 13.66
C GLY A 169 -2.36 -20.82 15.14
#